data_AF-A0A356U3C1-F1
#
_entry.id   AF-A0A356U3C1-F1
#
_cell.length_a   1.000
_cell.length_b   1.000
_cell.length_c   1.000
_cell.angle_alpha   90.00
_cell.angle_beta   90.00
_cell.angle_gamma   90.00
#
_symmetry.space_group_name_H-M   'P 1'
#
loop_
_entity.id
_entity.type
_entity.pdbx_description
1 polymer ?
#
loop_
_entity_poly.entity_id
_entity_poly.type
_entity_poly.pdbx_seq_one_letter_code
_entity_poly.pdbx_strand_id
1 'polypeptide(L)'
;DEAARMGLCHQVNNDLESTLASYVKDLLAGAPGAQDDIKKLVRQVTDLPINDETGRLTARAIAERRMKDEAQEGMLAFFEKRRPSWRETS
;
A
#
# COMPACT_ATOMS: atom_id res chain seq x y z
N ASP A 1 20.97 -14.78 1.16
CA ASP A 1 20.24 -15.20 -0.06
C ASP A 1 19.19 -16.28 0.19
N GLU A 2 19.49 -17.33 0.95
CA GLU A 2 18.54 -18.42 1.16
C GLU A 2 17.20 -18.02 1.80
N ALA A 3 17.25 -17.18 2.84
CA ALA A 3 16.04 -16.68 3.50
C ALA A 3 15.10 -15.91 2.54
N ALA A 4 15.67 -15.19 1.55
CA ALA A 4 14.86 -14.50 0.54
C ALA A 4 14.22 -15.48 -0.44
N ARG A 5 14.95 -16.54 -0.85
CA ARG A 5 14.39 -17.60 -1.70
C ARG A 5 13.22 -18.32 -1.05
N MET A 6 13.29 -18.51 0.27
CA MET A 6 12.24 -19.14 1.06
C MET A 6 11.07 -18.18 1.42
N GLY A 7 11.16 -16.90 1.05
CA GLY A 7 10.12 -15.90 1.36
C GLY A 7 10.11 -15.41 2.81
N LEU A 8 11.15 -15.70 3.61
CA LEU A 8 11.27 -15.26 5.00
C LEU A 8 11.67 -13.78 5.12
N CYS A 9 12.38 -13.27 4.11
CA CYS A 9 12.69 -11.85 3.98
C CYS A 9 12.46 -11.40 2.54
N HIS A 10 12.06 -10.14 2.35
CA HIS A 10 11.83 -9.59 1.01
C HIS A 10 13.13 -9.44 0.20
N GLN A 11 14.25 -9.10 0.86
CA GLN A 11 15.55 -8.90 0.21
C GLN A 11 16.70 -9.14 1.19
N VAL A 12 17.84 -9.59 0.66
CA VAL A 12 19.14 -9.60 1.35
C VAL A 12 20.03 -8.53 0.71
N ASN A 13 20.58 -7.63 1.50
CA ASN A 13 21.49 -6.58 1.04
C ASN A 13 22.60 -6.35 2.08
N ASN A 14 23.79 -5.98 1.59
CA ASN A 14 24.92 -5.56 2.43
C ASN A 14 24.78 -4.10 2.91
N ASP A 15 24.02 -3.28 2.19
CA ASP A 15 23.69 -1.91 2.58
C ASP A 15 22.23 -1.81 3.03
N LEU A 16 22.01 -2.06 4.32
CA LEU A 16 20.69 -2.03 4.93
C LEU A 16 20.14 -0.62 5.07
N GLU A 17 21.00 0.38 5.27
CA GLU A 17 20.57 1.77 5.50
C GLU A 17 19.97 2.36 4.24
N SER A 18 20.66 2.21 3.10
CA SER A 18 20.15 2.65 1.80
C SER A 18 18.84 1.93 1.42
N THR A 19 18.78 0.63 1.69
CA THR A 19 17.58 -0.18 1.46
C THR A 19 16.40 0.30 2.31
N LEU A 20 16.64 0.53 3.61
CA LEU A 20 15.63 1.07 4.53
C LEU A 20 15.13 2.44 4.07
N ALA A 21 16.04 3.36 3.74
CA ALA A 21 15.71 4.69 3.26
C ALA A 21 14.82 4.65 2.01
N SER A 22 15.08 3.72 1.08
CA SER A 22 14.24 3.50 -0.09
C SER A 22 12.83 3.05 0.28
N TYR A 23 12.70 2.03 1.13
CA TYR A 23 11.39 1.55 1.57
C TYR A 23 10.59 2.61 2.33
N VAL A 24 11.24 3.36 3.23
CA VAL A 24 10.60 4.45 3.96
C VAL A 24 10.11 5.53 2.99
N LYS A 25 10.93 5.92 2.01
CA LYS A 25 10.55 6.88 0.99
C LYS A 25 9.32 6.43 0.19
N ASP A 26 9.28 5.16 -0.22
CA ASP A 26 8.16 4.62 -0.99
C ASP A 26 6.88 4.52 -0.15
N LEU A 27 7.00 4.11 1.11
CA LEU A 27 5.87 4.07 2.04
C LEU A 27 5.32 5.47 2.33
N LEU A 28 6.18 6.46 2.56
CA LEU A 28 5.78 7.86 2.77
C LEU A 28 5.20 8.52 1.51
N ALA A 29 5.39 7.93 0.32
CA ALA A 29 4.76 8.43 -0.89
C ALA A 29 3.26 8.06 -0.97
N GLY A 30 2.85 6.96 -0.32
CA GLY A 30 1.47 6.50 -0.33
C GLY A 30 0.57 7.18 0.72
N ALA A 31 -0.74 7.21 0.47
CA ALA A 31 -1.70 7.72 1.42
C ALA A 31 -1.78 6.81 2.66
N PRO A 32 -1.64 7.34 3.89
CA PRO A 32 -1.56 6.53 5.11
C PRO A 32 -2.82 5.72 5.38
N GLY A 33 -4.02 6.30 5.19
CA GLY A 33 -5.27 5.58 5.38
C GLY A 33 -5.49 4.49 4.32
N ALA A 34 -5.04 4.71 3.09
CA ALA A 34 -5.08 3.67 2.06
C ALA A 34 -4.16 2.48 2.37
N GLN A 35 -2.97 2.74 2.92
CA GLN A 35 -2.05 1.69 3.36
C GLN A 35 -2.57 0.89 4.55
N ASP A 36 -3.27 1.55 5.48
CA ASP A 36 -3.92 0.86 6.59
C ASP A 36 -5.08 -0.04 6.10
N ASP A 37 -5.96 0.51 5.25
CA ASP A 37 -7.11 -0.21 4.70
C ASP A 37 -6.66 -1.45 3.89
N ILE A 38 -5.63 -1.34 3.05
CA ILE A 38 -5.14 -2.50 2.27
C ILE A 38 -4.50 -3.56 3.16
N LYS A 39 -3.75 -3.18 4.20
CA LYS A 39 -3.17 -4.15 5.15
C LYS A 39 -4.26 -4.88 5.94
N LYS A 40 -5.36 -4.21 6.27
CA LYS A 40 -6.54 -4.85 6.87
C LYS A 40 -7.22 -5.81 5.90
N LEU A 41 -7.44 -5.37 4.65
CA LEU A 41 -8.06 -6.21 3.62
C LEU A 41 -7.23 -7.48 3.35
N VAL A 42 -5.90 -7.35 3.17
CA VAL A 42 -5.00 -8.50 2.97
C VAL A 42 -5.15 -9.51 4.09
N ARG A 43 -5.10 -9.07 5.36
CA ARG A 43 -5.30 -9.95 6.52
C ARG A 43 -6.66 -10.64 6.53
N GLN A 44 -7.71 -9.95 6.07
CA GLN A 44 -9.06 -10.50 6.01
C GLN A 44 -9.20 -11.57 4.92
N VAL A 45 -8.50 -11.43 3.79
CA VAL A 45 -8.69 -12.31 2.61
C VAL A 45 -7.63 -13.40 2.46
N THR A 46 -6.54 -13.37 3.24
CA THR A 46 -5.39 -14.29 3.06
C THR A 46 -5.80 -15.76 3.10
N ASP A 47 -6.72 -16.12 3.99
CA ASP A 47 -7.15 -17.52 4.18
C ASP A 47 -8.51 -17.83 3.52
N LEU A 48 -9.02 -16.91 2.68
CA LEU A 48 -10.30 -17.11 2.00
C LEU A 48 -10.12 -17.78 0.64
N PRO A 49 -11.08 -18.63 0.21
CA PRO A 49 -11.04 -19.21 -1.13
C PRO A 49 -11.17 -18.12 -2.20
N ILE A 50 -10.51 -18.32 -3.33
CA ILE A 50 -10.66 -17.45 -4.50
C ILE A 50 -12.00 -17.80 -5.18
N ASN A 51 -13.03 -17.03 -4.86
CA ASN A 51 -14.39 -17.20 -5.37
C ASN A 51 -15.14 -15.87 -5.47
N ASP A 52 -16.39 -15.92 -5.93
CA ASP A 52 -17.24 -14.73 -6.10
C ASP A 52 -17.47 -13.94 -4.81
N GLU A 53 -17.51 -14.61 -3.65
CA GLU A 53 -17.71 -13.96 -2.37
C GLU A 53 -16.50 -13.11 -1.97
N THR A 54 -15.29 -13.69 -2.05
CA THR A 54 -14.03 -12.98 -1.84
C THR A 54 -13.84 -11.87 -2.88
N GLY A 55 -14.28 -12.10 -4.13
CA GLY A 55 -14.31 -11.08 -5.18
C GLY A 55 -15.20 -9.89 -4.82
N ARG A 56 -16.43 -10.13 -4.34
CA ARG A 56 -17.35 -9.06 -3.91
C ARG A 56 -16.82 -8.31 -2.69
N LEU A 57 -16.20 -9.01 -1.75
CA LEU A 57 -15.59 -8.41 -0.57
C LEU A 57 -14.48 -7.43 -0.95
N THR A 58 -13.53 -7.86 -1.78
CA THR A 58 -12.43 -6.99 -2.23
C THR A 58 -12.91 -5.84 -3.10
N ALA A 59 -13.86 -6.07 -4.02
CA ALA A 59 -14.45 -5.03 -4.84
C ALA A 59 -15.14 -3.94 -3.99
N ARG A 60 -15.91 -4.34 -2.96
CA ARG A 60 -16.55 -3.42 -2.03
C ARG A 60 -15.52 -2.59 -1.25
N ALA A 61 -14.49 -3.23 -0.69
CA ALA A 61 -13.45 -2.53 0.06
C ALA A 61 -12.71 -1.50 -0.82
N ILE A 62 -12.41 -1.84 -2.08
CA ILE A 62 -11.80 -0.91 -3.04
C ILE A 62 -12.74 0.25 -3.39
N ALA A 63 -14.03 -0.02 -3.59
CA ALA A 63 -15.03 1.01 -3.87
C ALA A 63 -15.17 1.98 -2.69
N GLU A 64 -15.27 1.48 -1.46
CA GLU A 64 -15.31 2.28 -0.24
C GLU A 64 -14.06 3.15 -0.10
N ARG A 65 -12.88 2.59 -0.38
CA ARG A 65 -11.62 3.34 -0.33
C ARG A 65 -11.56 4.49 -1.33
N ARG A 66 -12.15 4.32 -2.52
CA ARG A 66 -12.19 5.34 -3.59
C ARG A 66 -13.09 6.53 -3.27
N MET A 67 -14.00 6.41 -2.31
CA MET A 67 -14.91 7.49 -1.91
C MET A 67 -14.36 8.37 -0.79
N LYS A 68 -13.18 8.06 -0.24
CA LYS A 68 -12.57 8.80 0.88
C LYS A 68 -11.69 9.96 0.39
N ASP A 69 -11.48 10.95 1.24
CA ASP A 69 -10.75 12.19 0.95
C ASP A 69 -9.36 11.96 0.33
N GLU A 70 -8.57 11.01 0.86
CA GLU A 70 -7.23 10.72 0.30
C GLU A 70 -7.29 10.25 -1.17
N ALA A 71 -8.38 9.58 -1.58
CA ALA A 71 -8.55 9.16 -2.97
C ALA A 71 -8.84 10.35 -3.89
N GLN A 72 -9.70 11.27 -3.45
CA GLN A 72 -9.97 12.51 -4.18
C GLN A 72 -8.71 13.38 -4.28
N GLU A 73 -8.01 13.58 -3.16
CA GLU A 73 -6.78 14.36 -3.11
C GLU A 73 -5.68 13.76 -3.98
N GLY A 74 -5.50 12.43 -3.97
CA GLY A 74 -4.52 11.75 -4.82
C GLY A 74 -4.79 11.95 -6.31
N MET A 75 -6.05 11.87 -6.72
CA MET A 75 -6.46 12.13 -8.10
C MET A 75 -6.25 13.59 -8.49
N LEU A 76 -6.63 14.54 -7.63
CA LEU A 76 -6.42 15.97 -7.86
C LEU A 76 -4.94 16.31 -7.97
N ALA A 77 -4.12 15.85 -7.01
CA ALA A 77 -2.68 16.07 -7.02
C ALA A 77 -2.01 15.51 -8.29
N PHE A 78 -2.45 14.34 -8.76
CA PHE A 78 -1.98 13.75 -10.02
C PHE A 78 -2.31 14.64 -11.22
N PHE A 79 -3.57 15.09 -11.35
CA PHE A 79 -3.97 15.96 -12.47
C PHE A 79 -3.31 17.34 -12.43
N GLU A 80 -3.14 17.90 -11.24
CA GLU A 80 -2.50 19.20 -11.00
C GLU A 80 -0.96 19.13 -11.03
N LYS A 81 -0.37 17.93 -11.18
CA LYS A 81 1.08 17.67 -11.17
C LYS A 81 1.77 18.21 -9.92
N ARG A 82 1.08 18.19 -8.78
CA ARG A 82 1.64 18.55 -7.47
C ARG A 82 1.79 17.33 -6.59
N ARG A 83 2.45 17.51 -5.45
CA ARG A 83 2.47 16.49 -4.41
C ARG A 83 1.11 16.49 -3.69
N PRO A 84 0.59 15.31 -3.32
CA PRO A 84 -0.59 15.24 -2.46
C PRO A 84 -0.25 15.74 -1.05
N SER A 85 -1.26 16.24 -0.33
CA SER A 85 -1.12 16.90 0.96
C SER A 85 -0.43 16.04 2.03
N TRP A 86 -0.62 14.72 2.02
CA TRP A 86 0.05 13.79 2.96
C TRP A 86 1.57 13.71 2.74
N ARG A 87 2.11 14.31 1.67
CA ARG A 87 3.55 14.44 1.42
C ARG A 87 4.10 15.83 1.73
N GLU A 88 3.29 16.75 2.24
CA GLU A 88 3.71 18.13 2.54
C GLU A 88 4.40 18.27 3.91
N THR A 89 4.61 17.18 4.66
CA THR A 89 5.38 17.24 5.90
C THR A 89 6.26 16.00 6.06
N SER A 90 7.54 16.18 5.78
CA SER A 90 8.66 15.39 6.30
C SER A 90 9.89 16.27 6.34
#